data_AF-A0A4R2ZYT1-F1
#
_entry.id   AF-A0A4R2ZYT1-F1
#
_cell.length_a   1.000
_cell.length_b   1.000
_cell.length_c   1.000
_cell.angle_alpha   90.00
_cell.angle_beta   90.00
_cell.angle_gamma   90.00
#
_symmetry.space_group_name_H-M   'P 1'
#
loop_
_entity.id
_entity.type
_entity.pdbx_description
1 polymer ?
#
loop_
_entity_poly.entity_id
_entity_poly.type
_entity_poly.pdbx_seq_one_letter_code
_entity_poly.pdbx_strand_id
1 'polypeptide(L)'
;MIVYLNTTFCIFIYTDEQTVNSIIMTKLGEILAKKSVNKSMVARKTGLSKARINELTMNDTAKLRLDEMYLIALATDSDPNEMMLKLCEDLRLKEPE
;
A
#
# COMPACT_ATOMS: atom_id res chain seq x y z
N MET A 1 20.67 8.79 28.55
CA MET A 1 21.05 8.31 29.89
C MET A 1 20.89 6.80 29.87
N ILE A 2 22.01 6.07 29.77
CA ILE A 2 22.03 4.62 29.63
C ILE A 2 22.03 4.00 31.03
N VAL A 3 21.06 3.13 31.29
CA VAL A 3 21.04 2.28 32.48
C VAL A 3 21.12 0.85 31.99
N TYR A 4 22.22 0.16 32.30
CA TYR A 4 22.34 -1.28 32.15
C TYR A 4 22.15 -1.92 33.52
N LEU A 5 21.15 -2.79 33.65
CA LEU A 5 21.13 -3.82 34.69
C LEU A 5 20.92 -5.19 34.05
N ASN A 6 21.87 -6.08 34.34
CA ASN A 6 21.83 -7.54 34.38
C ASN A 6 20.66 -8.30 33.73
N THR A 7 21.07 -9.15 32.79
CA THR A 7 20.71 -10.58 32.63
C THR A 7 19.29 -11.00 33.00
N THR A 8 18.51 -11.29 31.95
CA THR A 8 17.20 -11.98 31.98
C THR A 8 16.01 -11.11 32.38
N PHE A 9 15.67 -10.08 31.59
CA PHE A 9 14.27 -9.69 31.39
C PHE A 9 14.09 -8.78 30.17
N CYS A 10 13.23 -9.22 29.26
CA CYS A 10 12.48 -8.46 28.26
C CYS A 10 12.96 -7.03 27.94
N ILE A 11 13.79 -6.87 26.90
CA ILE A 11 13.68 -5.67 26.06
C ILE A 11 12.70 -6.01 24.94
N PHE A 12 11.44 -5.83 25.30
CA PHE A 12 10.31 -5.59 24.43
C PHE A 12 10.57 -4.25 23.71
N ILE A 13 11.48 -4.21 22.74
CA ILE A 13 11.44 -3.17 21.70
C ILE A 13 10.58 -3.72 20.58
N TYR A 14 9.27 -3.59 20.83
CA TYR A 14 8.24 -3.57 19.82
C TYR A 14 8.51 -2.37 18.91
N THR A 15 9.20 -2.61 17.81
CA THR A 15 9.27 -1.70 16.67
C THR A 15 9.12 -2.56 15.41
N ASP A 16 7.85 -2.87 15.16
CA ASP A 16 7.17 -2.95 13.86
C ASP A 16 7.99 -3.45 12.65
N GLU A 17 7.60 -4.62 12.15
CA GLU A 17 8.14 -5.36 11.01
C GLU A 17 8.01 -4.63 9.64
N GLN A 18 7.49 -3.40 9.59
CA GLN A 18 7.12 -2.73 8.34
C GLN A 18 8.26 -1.99 7.61
N THR A 19 9.49 -1.96 8.15
CA THR A 19 10.59 -1.16 7.57
C THR A 19 11.57 -1.92 6.66
N VAL A 20 11.29 -3.19 6.29
CA VAL A 20 12.18 -4.01 5.42
C VAL A 20 11.52 -4.46 4.10
N ASN A 21 10.39 -3.87 3.68
CA ASN A 21 9.76 -4.18 2.38
C ASN A 21 9.86 -3.06 1.33
N SER A 22 10.79 -2.11 1.47
CA SER A 22 11.26 -1.35 0.30
C SER A 22 12.10 -2.32 -0.55
N ILE A 23 11.77 -2.67 -1.79
CA ILE A 23 12.19 -1.88 -2.98
C ILE A 23 11.35 -2.24 -4.24
N ILE A 24 10.31 -3.09 -4.17
CA ILE A 24 9.40 -3.30 -5.32
C ILE A 24 7.98 -2.88 -4.94
N MET A 25 7.70 -1.60 -5.16
CA MET A 25 6.38 -1.01 -4.94
C MET A 25 5.73 -0.73 -6.29
N THR A 26 4.45 -1.08 -6.44
CA THR A 26 3.64 -0.62 -7.57
C THR A 26 3.30 0.86 -7.42
N LYS A 27 2.87 1.53 -8.49
CA LYS A 27 2.36 2.92 -8.42
C LYS A 27 1.27 3.10 -7.36
N LEU A 28 0.37 2.11 -7.24
CA LEU A 28 -0.65 2.10 -6.19
C LEU A 28 -0.01 2.04 -4.81
N GLY A 29 0.97 1.15 -4.63
CA GLY A 29 1.72 1.01 -3.40
C GLY A 29 2.43 2.30 -2.98
N GLU A 30 3.03 3.04 -3.92
CA GLU A 30 3.62 4.34 -3.65
C GLU A 30 2.59 5.39 -3.23
N ILE A 31 1.42 5.44 -3.91
CA ILE A 31 0.33 6.36 -3.56
C ILE A 31 -0.14 6.10 -2.13
N LEU A 32 -0.31 4.83 -1.75
CA LEU A 32 -0.75 4.44 -0.41
C LEU A 32 0.32 4.71 0.66
N ALA A 33 1.60 4.48 0.34
CA ALA A 33 2.72 4.78 1.24
C ALA A 33 2.86 6.28 1.49
N LYS A 34 2.77 7.11 0.44
CA LYS A 34 2.81 8.58 0.52
C LYS A 34 1.68 9.14 1.40
N LYS A 35 0.51 8.51 1.38
CA LYS A 35 -0.64 8.88 2.22
C LYS A 35 -0.63 8.23 3.61
N SER A 36 0.42 7.49 3.97
CA SER A 36 0.56 6.73 5.24
C SER A 36 -0.69 5.91 5.59
N VAL A 37 -1.29 5.30 4.57
CA VAL A 37 -2.56 4.58 4.70
C VAL A 37 -2.34 3.23 5.39
N ASN A 38 -3.15 2.95 6.41
CA ASN A 38 -3.14 1.64 7.07
C ASN A 38 -3.80 0.57 6.18
N LYS A 39 -3.01 -0.37 5.64
CA LYS A 39 -3.47 -1.49 4.80
C LYS A 39 -4.55 -2.34 5.46
N SER A 40 -4.49 -2.52 6.78
CA SER A 40 -5.51 -3.28 7.52
C SER A 40 -6.85 -2.54 7.61
N MET A 41 -6.82 -1.20 7.66
CA MET A 41 -8.03 -0.38 7.62
C MET A 41 -8.68 -0.44 6.24
N VAL A 42 -7.88 -0.32 5.18
CA VAL A 42 -8.36 -0.43 3.80
C VAL A 42 -9.01 -1.79 3.57
N ALA A 43 -8.36 -2.90 3.94
CA ALA A 43 -8.93 -4.25 3.82
C ALA A 43 -10.33 -4.37 4.44
N ARG A 44 -10.52 -3.78 5.63
CA ARG A 44 -11.80 -3.81 6.33
C ARG A 44 -12.88 -2.97 5.63
N LYS A 45 -12.53 -1.79 5.13
CA LYS A 45 -13.48 -0.89 4.46
C LYS A 45 -13.84 -1.36 3.04
N THR A 46 -12.88 -1.91 2.30
CA THR A 46 -13.07 -2.32 0.91
C THR A 46 -13.58 -3.75 0.76
N GLY A 47 -13.56 -4.55 1.85
CA GLY A 47 -13.86 -5.98 1.80
C GLY A 47 -12.78 -6.82 1.12
N LEU A 48 -11.63 -6.22 0.77
CA LEU A 48 -10.50 -6.94 0.19
C LEU A 48 -9.71 -7.68 1.27
N SER A 49 -9.15 -8.84 0.91
CA SER A 49 -8.25 -9.54 1.81
C SER A 49 -6.93 -8.77 1.97
N LYS A 50 -6.29 -8.88 3.14
CA LYS A 50 -4.95 -8.30 3.36
C LYS A 50 -3.92 -8.81 2.35
N ALA A 51 -4.04 -10.09 1.97
CA ALA A 51 -3.20 -10.71 0.95
C ALA A 51 -3.38 -10.02 -0.40
N ARG A 52 -4.63 -9.74 -0.82
CA ARG A 52 -4.93 -9.05 -2.08
C ARG A 52 -4.37 -7.63 -2.11
N ILE A 53 -4.50 -6.88 -1.02
CA ILE A 53 -3.91 -5.53 -0.93
C ILE A 53 -2.38 -5.61 -1.04
N ASN A 54 -1.74 -6.56 -0.34
CA ASN A 54 -0.29 -6.72 -0.43
C ASN A 54 0.13 -7.06 -1.85
N GLU A 55 -0.55 -7.99 -2.51
CA GLU A 55 -0.33 -8.34 -3.91
C GLU A 55 -0.42 -7.10 -4.81
N LEU A 56 -1.51 -6.31 -4.72
CA LEU A 56 -1.71 -5.09 -5.50
C LEU A 56 -0.62 -4.02 -5.25
N THR A 57 -0.03 -4.00 -4.05
CA THR A 57 1.03 -3.04 -3.72
C THR A 57 2.44 -3.50 -4.08
N MET A 58 2.68 -4.81 -4.15
CA MET A 58 4.04 -5.39 -4.28
C MET A 58 4.28 -6.09 -5.62
N ASN A 59 3.22 -6.48 -6.32
CA ASN A 59 3.31 -7.21 -7.58
C ASN A 59 2.88 -6.33 -8.76
N ASP A 60 3.83 -5.93 -9.59
CA ASP A 60 3.60 -5.12 -10.78
C ASP A 60 2.81 -5.86 -11.88
N THR A 61 2.82 -7.20 -11.86
CA THR A 61 2.01 -8.01 -12.79
C THR A 61 0.56 -8.14 -12.35
N ALA A 62 0.24 -7.77 -11.10
CA ALA A 62 -1.11 -7.85 -10.59
C ALA A 62 -1.99 -6.77 -11.24
N LYS A 63 -3.01 -7.21 -11.98
CA LYS A 63 -3.99 -6.29 -12.54
C LYS A 63 -4.87 -5.74 -11.43
N LEU A 64 -4.78 -4.43 -11.22
CA LEU A 64 -5.71 -3.67 -10.40
C LEU A 64 -7.03 -3.50 -11.16
N ARG A 65 -8.11 -4.02 -10.60
CA ARG A 65 -9.44 -3.85 -11.19
C ARG A 65 -10.03 -2.49 -10.81
N LEU A 66 -10.96 -1.99 -11.63
CA LEU A 66 -11.58 -0.68 -11.42
C LEU A 66 -12.40 -0.62 -10.13
N ASP A 67 -13.14 -1.67 -9.81
CA ASP A 67 -13.90 -1.82 -8.57
C ASP A 67 -13.00 -1.80 -7.33
N GLU A 68 -11.90 -2.56 -7.36
CA GLU A 68 -10.89 -2.57 -6.29
C GLU A 68 -10.29 -1.18 -6.10
N MET A 69 -9.89 -0.52 -7.19
CA MET A 69 -9.31 0.81 -7.19
C MET A 69 -10.28 1.87 -6.65
N TYR A 70 -11.54 1.83 -7.09
CA TYR A 70 -12.59 2.75 -6.65
C TYR A 70 -12.86 2.63 -5.14
N LEU A 71 -12.98 1.38 -4.64
CA LEU A 71 -13.17 1.15 -3.21
C LEU A 71 -11.96 1.59 -2.38
N ILE A 72 -10.74 1.38 -2.88
CA ILE A 72 -9.52 1.86 -2.21
C ILE A 72 -9.50 3.40 -2.15
N ALA A 73 -9.88 4.09 -3.23
CA ALA A 73 -10.00 5.55 -3.23
C ALA A 73 -11.01 6.03 -2.18
N LEU A 74 -12.20 5.45 -2.14
CA LEU A 74 -13.21 5.77 -1.14
C LEU A 74 -12.75 5.45 0.30
N ALA A 75 -12.07 4.32 0.51
CA ALA A 75 -11.59 3.93 1.84
C ALA A 75 -10.49 4.85 2.38
N THR A 76 -9.76 5.51 1.48
CA THR A 76 -8.66 6.44 1.76
C THR A 76 -9.07 7.91 1.65
N ASP A 77 -10.37 8.19 1.56
CA ASP A 77 -10.94 9.54 1.43
C ASP A 77 -10.28 10.34 0.30
N SER A 78 -9.94 9.64 -0.79
CA SER A 78 -9.28 10.19 -1.99
C SER A 78 -10.27 10.24 -3.14
N ASP A 79 -10.15 11.24 -4.01
CA ASP A 79 -10.95 11.28 -5.23
C ASP A 79 -10.55 10.11 -6.16
N PRO A 80 -11.50 9.22 -6.52
CA PRO A 80 -11.24 8.15 -7.48
C PRO A 80 -10.72 8.69 -8.81
N ASN A 81 -11.20 9.84 -9.29
CA ASN A 81 -10.74 10.40 -10.56
C ASN A 81 -9.25 10.77 -10.50
N GLU A 82 -8.82 11.42 -9.42
CA GLU A 82 -7.42 11.80 -9.22
C GLU A 82 -6.52 10.56 -9.14
N MET A 83 -6.96 9.53 -8.41
CA MET A 83 -6.21 8.28 -8.28
C MET A 83 -6.10 7.56 -9.64
N MET A 84 -7.17 7.52 -10.43
CA MET A 84 -7.17 6.92 -11.76
C MET A 84 -6.20 7.64 -12.70
N LEU A 85 -6.24 8.97 -12.73
CA LEU A 85 -5.36 9.78 -13.58
C LEU A 85 -3.88 9.53 -13.28
N LYS A 86 -3.51 9.43 -12.00
CA LYS A 86 -2.13 9.09 -11.58
C LYS A 86 -1.72 7.69 -11.98
N LEU A 87 -2.61 6.70 -11.81
CA LEU A 87 -2.31 5.31 -12.15
C LEU A 87 -2.17 5.10 -13.67
N CYS A 88 -2.92 5.86 -14.46
CA CYS A 88 -2.97 5.75 -15.92
C CYS A 88 -2.11 6.78 -16.66
N GLU A 89 -1.30 7.58 -15.97
CA GLU A 89 -0.57 8.72 -16.56
C GLU A 89 0.37 8.35 -17.71
N ASP A 90 0.85 7.10 -17.75
CA ASP A 90 1.77 6.59 -18.78
C ASP A 90 1.07 5.91 -19.95
N LEU A 91 -0.25 5.71 -19.87
CA LEU A 91 -0.99 5.06 -20.94
C LEU A 91 -1.05 5.98 -22.16
N ARG A 92 -0.64 5.45 -23.31
CA ARG A 92 -0.71 6.12 -24.61
C ARG A 92 -1.41 5.19 -25.60
N LEU A 93 -2.21 5.77 -26.48
CA LEU A 93 -2.77 5.05 -27.61
C LEU A 93 -1.64 4.74 -28.60
N LYS A 94 -1.68 3.56 -29.20
CA LYS A 94 -0.82 3.26 -30.35
C LYS A 94 -1.44 3.90 -31.58
N GLU A 95 -0.61 4.49 -32.44
CA GLU A 95 -1.08 4.97 -33.74
C GLU A 95 -1.59 3.78 -34.56
N PRO A 96 -2.72 3.93 -35.28
CA PRO A 96 -3.17 2.90 -36.20
C PRO A 96 -2.15 2.75 -37.34
N GLU A 97 -1.71 1.51 -37.60
CA GLU A 97 -0.93 1.15 -38.80
C GLU A 97 -1.72 1.35 -40.09
#